data_AF-A0A8T5KYC0-F1
#
_entry.id   AF-A0A8T5KYC0-F1
#
_cell.length_a   1.000
_cell.length_b   1.000
_cell.length_c   1.000
_cell.angle_alpha   90.00
_cell.angle_beta   90.00
_cell.angle_gamma   90.00
#
_symmetry.space_group_name_H-M   'P 1'
#
loop_
_entity.id
_entity.type
_entity.pdbx_description
1 polymer ?
#
loop_
_entity_poly.entity_id
_entity_poly.type
_entity_poly.pdbx_seq_one_letter_code
_entity_poly.pdbx_strand_id
1 'polypeptide(L)'
;MAKVKDKVFINTGVRYKGKKIPIFDRINMIKNDLRELLPEVEEDRYLSMFSHIRNFFYGKLHYGRRNDPANKERKRELTEAEKVILDYMLKNKLNPSTTYRWFVACRLPADVKEKLEKGQVSFKKAFLIADNRKKSKMSNTGLIMIEEINNIVRSL
;
A
#
# COMPACT_ATOMS: atom_id res chain seq x y z
N MET A 1 30.65 20.55 -3.97
CA MET A 1 29.43 19.97 -4.60
C MET A 1 29.35 18.50 -4.25
N ALA A 2 28.40 18.10 -3.40
CA ALA A 2 28.28 16.72 -2.94
C ALA A 2 27.74 15.84 -4.08
N LYS A 3 28.59 14.96 -4.64
CA LYS A 3 28.16 13.89 -5.54
C LYS A 3 27.31 12.91 -4.75
N VAL A 4 25.99 13.09 -4.78
CA VAL A 4 25.04 12.07 -4.32
C VAL A 4 25.23 10.88 -5.26
N LYS A 5 25.91 9.84 -4.79
CA LYS A 5 26.04 8.58 -5.54
C LYS A 5 24.63 8.14 -5.95
N ASP A 6 24.39 8.00 -7.25
CA ASP A 6 23.18 7.39 -7.83
C ASP A 6 23.11 5.92 -7.40
N LYS A 7 22.75 5.69 -6.13
CA LYS A 7 22.41 4.37 -5.64
C LYS A 7 21.06 4.02 -6.22
N VAL A 8 21.06 3.24 -7.29
CA VAL A 8 19.86 2.56 -7.78
C VAL A 8 19.48 1.52 -6.73
N PHE A 9 18.39 1.78 -6.01
CA PHE A 9 17.74 0.83 -5.12
C PHE A 9 16.95 -0.17 -5.97
N ILE A 10 17.69 -1.03 -6.66
CA ILE A 10 17.09 -2.10 -7.43
C ILE A 10 16.26 -2.97 -6.49
N ASN A 11 14.97 -3.08 -6.76
CA ASN A 11 14.09 -4.01 -6.09
C ASN A 11 14.46 -5.44 -6.51
N THR A 12 15.41 -6.06 -5.80
CA THR A 12 16.01 -7.36 -6.13
C THR A 12 15.05 -8.54 -5.97
N GLY A 13 13.91 -8.35 -5.30
CA GLY A 13 13.00 -9.41 -4.88
C GLY A 13 11.83 -9.71 -5.81
N VAL A 14 11.54 -8.88 -6.83
CA VAL A 14 10.39 -9.11 -7.71
C VAL A 14 10.82 -9.94 -8.91
N ARG A 15 10.51 -11.23 -8.87
CA ARG A 15 10.75 -12.17 -9.96
C ARG A 15 9.47 -12.96 -10.27
N TYR A 16 9.29 -13.28 -11.53
CA TYR A 16 8.25 -14.20 -12.00
C TYR A 16 8.88 -15.28 -12.87
N LYS A 17 8.64 -16.56 -12.53
CA LYS A 17 9.25 -17.72 -13.19
C LYS A 17 10.78 -17.57 -13.36
N GLY A 18 11.46 -17.05 -12.33
CA GLY A 18 12.91 -16.83 -12.31
C GLY A 18 13.40 -15.54 -12.98
N LYS A 19 12.58 -14.89 -13.82
CA LYS A 19 12.91 -13.64 -14.51
C LYS A 19 12.58 -12.43 -13.64
N LYS A 20 13.46 -11.43 -13.62
CA LYS A 20 13.20 -10.15 -12.96
C LYS A 20 12.19 -9.37 -13.79
N ILE A 21 11.13 -8.89 -13.15
CA ILE A 21 10.11 -8.07 -13.81
C ILE A 21 9.83 -6.80 -12.99
N PRO A 22 9.37 -5.71 -13.64
CA PRO A 22 8.88 -4.54 -12.93
C PRO A 22 7.76 -4.89 -11.95
N ILE A 23 7.71 -4.18 -10.83
CA ILE A 23 6.74 -4.48 -9.79
C ILE A 23 5.30 -4.19 -10.22
N PHE A 24 5.08 -3.09 -10.94
CA PHE A 24 3.74 -2.73 -11.39
C PHE A 24 3.23 -3.72 -12.43
N ASP A 25 4.10 -4.27 -13.28
CA ASP A 25 3.76 -5.38 -14.16
C ASP A 25 3.33 -6.61 -13.36
N ARG A 26 4.09 -6.98 -12.31
CA ARG A 26 3.70 -8.10 -11.44
C ARG A 26 2.34 -7.87 -10.80
N ILE A 27 2.05 -6.65 -10.36
CA ILE A 27 0.75 -6.31 -9.75
C ILE A 27 -0.37 -6.40 -10.79
N ASN A 28 -0.14 -5.90 -12.01
CA ASN A 28 -1.12 -5.96 -13.09
C ASN A 28 -1.42 -7.42 -13.48
N MET A 29 -0.42 -8.29 -13.53
CA MET A 29 -0.64 -9.74 -13.71
C MET A 29 -1.55 -10.31 -12.62
N ILE A 30 -1.25 -10.03 -11.35
CA ILE A 30 -2.09 -10.50 -10.24
C ILE A 30 -3.53 -9.97 -10.37
N LYS A 31 -3.71 -8.70 -10.75
CA LYS A 31 -5.04 -8.12 -10.95
C LYS A 31 -5.82 -8.81 -12.06
N ASN A 32 -5.16 -9.11 -13.18
CA ASN A 32 -5.78 -9.81 -14.31
C ASN A 32 -6.18 -11.23 -13.90
N ASP A 33 -5.27 -11.98 -13.26
CA ASP A 33 -5.55 -13.32 -12.76
C ASP A 33 -6.74 -13.32 -11.78
N LEU A 34 -6.79 -12.33 -10.86
CA LEU A 34 -7.89 -12.21 -9.91
C LEU A 34 -9.20 -11.81 -10.56
N ARG A 35 -9.19 -10.99 -11.61
CA ARG A 35 -10.38 -10.62 -12.37
C ARG A 35 -10.97 -11.82 -13.11
N GLU A 36 -10.11 -12.73 -13.58
CA GLU A 36 -10.55 -13.99 -14.19
C GLU A 36 -11.13 -14.95 -13.15
N LEU A 37 -10.53 -15.01 -11.95
CA LEU A 37 -10.97 -15.91 -10.87
C LEU A 37 -12.23 -15.42 -10.13
N LEU A 38 -12.38 -14.11 -9.99
CA LEU A 38 -13.43 -13.44 -9.22
C LEU A 38 -13.96 -12.23 -10.01
N PRO A 39 -14.67 -12.46 -11.13
CA PRO A 39 -15.16 -11.39 -12.00
C PRO A 39 -16.17 -10.46 -11.32
N GLU A 40 -16.87 -10.94 -10.28
CA GLU A 40 -17.83 -10.18 -9.47
C GLU A 40 -17.17 -9.22 -8.48
N VAL A 41 -15.86 -9.33 -8.25
CA VAL A 41 -15.14 -8.48 -7.30
C VAL A 41 -14.48 -7.32 -8.03
N GLU A 42 -14.93 -6.11 -7.69
CA GLU A 42 -14.31 -4.87 -8.18
C GLU A 42 -12.86 -4.70 -7.69
N GLU A 43 -12.00 -4.15 -8.56
CA GLU A 43 -10.55 -4.07 -8.34
C GLU A 43 -10.17 -3.24 -7.11
N ASP A 44 -10.96 -2.22 -6.79
CA ASP A 44 -10.77 -1.33 -5.65
C ASP A 44 -10.93 -2.07 -4.30
N ARG A 45 -11.72 -3.15 -4.27
CA ARG A 45 -11.94 -4.03 -3.11
C ARG A 45 -10.75 -4.95 -2.84
N TYR A 46 -9.91 -5.26 -3.84
CA TYR A 46 -8.77 -6.16 -3.63
C TYR A 46 -7.84 -5.67 -2.53
N LEU A 47 -7.60 -4.35 -2.40
CA LEU A 47 -6.72 -3.85 -1.35
C LEU A 47 -7.25 -4.16 0.07
N SER A 48 -8.56 -4.01 0.29
CA SER A 48 -9.16 -4.28 1.59
C SER A 48 -9.14 -5.79 1.88
N MET A 49 -9.42 -6.62 0.88
CA MET A 49 -9.32 -8.08 0.97
C MET A 49 -7.89 -8.54 1.28
N PHE A 50 -6.88 -8.04 0.55
CA PHE A 50 -5.48 -8.34 0.85
C PHE A 50 -5.07 -7.88 2.26
N SER A 51 -5.57 -6.74 2.74
CA SER A 51 -5.35 -6.32 4.11
C SER A 51 -5.90 -7.33 5.11
N HIS A 52 -7.09 -7.86 4.85
CA HIS A 52 -7.74 -8.82 5.73
C HIS A 52 -7.04 -10.18 5.70
N ILE A 53 -6.78 -10.72 4.51
CA ILE A 53 -6.04 -11.97 4.27
C ILE A 53 -4.68 -11.94 4.97
N ARG A 54 -3.94 -10.83 4.85
CA ARG A 54 -2.67 -10.67 5.55
C ARG A 54 -2.83 -10.77 7.07
N ASN A 55 -3.82 -10.07 7.64
CA ASN A 55 -4.03 -10.11 9.09
C ASN A 55 -4.45 -11.51 9.57
N PHE A 56 -5.29 -12.19 8.78
CA PHE A 56 -5.71 -13.57 9.01
C PHE A 56 -4.52 -14.53 8.97
N PHE A 57 -3.74 -14.52 7.88
CA PHE A 57 -2.60 -15.41 7.66
C PHE A 57 -1.53 -15.33 8.76
N TYR A 58 -1.24 -14.14 9.27
CA TYR A 58 -0.25 -13.96 10.34
C TYR A 58 -0.84 -14.04 11.76
N GLY A 59 -2.18 -14.14 11.90
CA GLY A 59 -2.90 -14.17 13.18
C GLY A 59 -2.76 -12.90 14.02
N LYS A 60 -2.13 -11.85 13.49
CA LYS A 60 -1.79 -10.62 14.23
C LYS A 60 -2.22 -9.39 13.44
N LEU A 61 -2.93 -8.49 14.12
CA LEU A 61 -3.14 -7.13 13.62
C LEU A 61 -1.78 -6.43 13.48
N HIS A 62 -1.61 -5.59 12.47
CA HIS A 62 -0.35 -4.87 12.24
C HIS A 62 -0.55 -3.34 12.32
N TYR A 63 0.51 -2.64 12.75
CA TYR A 63 0.66 -1.16 12.75
C TYR A 63 -0.45 -0.38 13.48
N GLY A 64 -0.25 0.02 14.73
CA GLY A 64 -1.16 0.90 15.50
C GLY A 64 -2.52 0.27 15.89
N ARG A 65 -3.02 -0.68 15.11
CA ARG A 65 -4.31 -1.37 15.30
C ARG A 65 -4.34 -2.39 16.44
N ARG A 66 -3.18 -2.78 16.99
CA ARG A 66 -3.10 -3.76 18.10
C ARG A 66 -3.58 -3.19 19.42
N ASN A 67 -3.43 -1.88 19.59
CA ASN A 67 -3.67 -1.20 20.87
C ASN A 67 -5.13 -0.79 21.04
N ASP A 68 -5.94 -0.91 19.99
CA ASP A 68 -7.36 -0.59 20.00
C ASP A 68 -8.17 -1.88 20.20
N PRO A 69 -8.88 -2.04 21.35
CA PRO A 69 -9.69 -3.21 21.66
C PRO A 69 -10.77 -3.50 20.62
N ALA A 70 -11.37 -2.46 20.03
CA ALA A 70 -12.44 -2.61 19.04
C ALA A 70 -11.96 -3.38 17.79
N ASN A 71 -10.67 -3.24 17.44
CA ASN A 71 -10.10 -3.98 16.31
C ASN A 71 -9.88 -5.47 16.61
N LYS A 72 -9.72 -5.85 17.89
CA LYS A 72 -9.60 -7.26 18.29
C LYS A 72 -10.94 -7.98 18.21
N GLU A 73 -12.01 -7.30 18.60
CA GLU A 73 -13.39 -7.81 18.55
C GLU A 73 -13.92 -7.91 17.13
N ARG A 74 -13.51 -7.01 16.23
CA ARG A 74 -13.86 -7.03 14.79
C ARG A 74 -13.13 -8.11 13.98
N LYS A 75 -12.44 -9.05 14.61
CA LYS A 75 -11.85 -10.19 13.91
C LYS A 75 -12.99 -11.04 13.35
N ARG A 76 -12.97 -11.25 12.03
CA ARG A 76 -13.89 -12.13 11.34
C ARG A 76 -13.12 -13.16 10.53
N GLU A 77 -13.81 -14.23 10.17
CA GLU A 77 -13.33 -15.22 9.23
C GLU A 77 -13.23 -14.63 7.81
N LEU A 78 -12.42 -15.28 6.96
CA LEU A 78 -12.32 -14.94 5.54
C LEU A 78 -13.64 -15.26 4.82
N THR A 79 -14.08 -14.35 3.95
CA THR A 79 -15.16 -14.64 3.01
C THR A 79 -14.72 -15.68 1.97
N GLU A 80 -15.65 -16.27 1.24
CA GLU A 80 -15.32 -17.23 0.17
C GLU A 80 -14.37 -16.63 -0.88
N ALA A 81 -14.66 -15.41 -1.34
CA ALA A 81 -13.77 -14.69 -2.25
C ALA A 81 -12.37 -14.45 -1.64
N GLU A 82 -12.28 -14.10 -0.36
CA GLU A 82 -10.98 -13.92 0.31
C GLU A 82 -10.22 -15.25 0.45
N LYS A 83 -10.91 -16.37 0.65
CA LYS A 83 -10.31 -17.72 0.66
C LYS A 83 -9.75 -18.07 -0.72
N VAL A 84 -10.50 -17.79 -1.80
CA VAL A 84 -10.02 -17.99 -3.19
C VAL A 84 -8.75 -17.17 -3.45
N ILE A 85 -8.72 -15.90 -3.03
CA ILE A 85 -7.52 -15.07 -3.16
C ILE A 85 -6.37 -15.67 -2.35
N LEU A 86 -6.59 -16.09 -1.10
CA LEU A 86 -5.55 -16.70 -0.28
C LEU A 86 -4.98 -17.96 -0.96
N ASP A 87 -5.82 -18.83 -1.48
CA ASP A 87 -5.40 -20.04 -2.20
C ASP A 87 -4.59 -19.69 -3.46
N TYR A 88 -5.03 -18.70 -4.24
CA TYR A 88 -4.26 -18.18 -5.37
C TYR A 88 -2.87 -17.71 -4.91
N MET A 89 -2.78 -16.97 -3.80
CA MET A 89 -1.51 -16.48 -3.28
C MET A 89 -0.58 -17.62 -2.88
N LEU A 90 -1.09 -18.63 -2.18
CA LEU A 90 -0.31 -19.79 -1.73
C LEU A 90 0.21 -20.60 -2.92
N LYS A 91 -0.66 -20.90 -3.90
CA LYS A 91 -0.30 -21.60 -5.14
C LYS A 91 0.79 -20.87 -5.92
N ASN A 92 0.73 -19.54 -5.95
CA ASN A 92 1.69 -18.68 -6.66
C ASN A 92 2.91 -18.25 -5.81
N LYS A 93 3.09 -18.81 -4.60
CA LYS A 93 4.17 -18.47 -3.67
C LYS A 93 4.24 -16.96 -3.37
N LEU A 94 3.10 -16.29 -3.33
CA LEU A 94 2.96 -14.88 -3.01
C LEU A 94 2.83 -14.71 -1.50
N ASN A 95 3.74 -13.95 -0.91
CA ASN A 95 3.68 -13.63 0.51
C ASN A 95 2.57 -12.58 0.80
N PRO A 96 1.59 -12.85 1.68
CA PRO A 96 0.49 -11.91 1.97
C PRO A 96 0.91 -10.52 2.42
N SER A 97 1.97 -10.41 3.23
CA SER A 97 2.47 -9.12 3.71
C SER A 97 3.11 -8.31 2.58
N THR A 98 3.92 -8.99 1.76
CA THR A 98 4.61 -8.36 0.63
C THR A 98 3.64 -7.95 -0.47
N THR A 99 2.73 -8.84 -0.89
CA THR A 99 1.74 -8.53 -1.92
C THR A 99 0.82 -7.40 -1.49
N TYR A 100 0.35 -7.39 -0.24
CA TYR A 100 -0.42 -6.26 0.29
C TYR A 100 0.35 -4.94 0.14
N ARG A 101 1.63 -4.88 0.53
CA ARG A 101 2.45 -3.66 0.37
C ARG A 101 2.60 -3.23 -1.08
N TRP A 102 2.69 -4.17 -2.02
CA TRP A 102 2.74 -3.86 -3.45
C TRP A 102 1.45 -3.17 -3.91
N PHE A 103 0.29 -3.68 -3.49
CA PHE A 103 -1.00 -3.06 -3.79
C PHE A 103 -1.15 -1.67 -3.13
N VAL A 104 -0.67 -1.47 -1.90
CA VAL A 104 -0.65 -0.13 -1.27
C VAL A 104 0.22 0.83 -2.11
N ALA A 105 1.33 0.36 -2.67
CA ALA A 105 2.21 1.20 -3.49
C ALA A 105 1.56 1.70 -4.78
N CYS A 106 0.49 1.06 -5.27
CA CYS A 106 -0.30 1.58 -6.40
C CYS A 106 -1.05 2.87 -6.07
N ARG A 107 -1.26 3.18 -4.78
CA ARG A 107 -1.91 4.42 -4.32
C ARG A 107 -0.91 5.53 -3.97
N LEU A 108 0.38 5.34 -4.25
CA LEU A 108 1.37 6.40 -4.07
C LEU A 108 1.17 7.51 -5.11
N PRO A 109 1.55 8.76 -4.78
CA PRO A 109 1.58 9.85 -5.76
C PRO A 109 2.40 9.47 -7.00
N ALA A 110 1.97 9.93 -8.18
CA ALA A 110 2.54 9.53 -9.47
C ALA A 110 4.06 9.72 -9.55
N ASP A 111 4.58 10.84 -9.04
CA ASP A 111 6.01 11.14 -9.03
C ASP A 111 6.82 10.20 -8.11
N VAL A 112 6.22 9.74 -7.01
CA VAL A 112 6.83 8.75 -6.11
C VAL A 112 6.77 7.36 -6.73
N LYS A 113 5.66 7.04 -7.42
CA LYS A 113 5.47 5.79 -8.13
C LYS A 113 6.51 5.61 -9.24
N GLU A 114 6.76 6.66 -10.02
CA GLU A 114 7.77 6.68 -11.08
C GLU A 114 9.19 6.44 -10.53
N LYS A 115 9.54 7.11 -9.42
CA LYS A 115 10.84 6.89 -8.74
C LYS A 115 10.98 5.47 -8.23
N LEU A 116 9.88 4.87 -7.74
CA LEU A 116 9.87 3.50 -7.25
C LEU A 116 10.01 2.50 -8.41
N GLU A 117 9.35 2.75 -9.53
CA GLU A 117 9.43 1.94 -10.75
C GLU A 117 10.84 1.94 -11.35
N LYS A 118 11.47 3.12 -11.45
CA LYS A 118 12.86 3.29 -11.89
C LYS A 118 13.89 2.76 -10.89
N GLY A 119 13.46 2.27 -9.73
CA GLY A 119 14.35 1.80 -8.67
C GLY A 119 15.20 2.92 -8.04
N GLN A 120 14.80 4.18 -8.17
CA GLN A 120 15.49 5.32 -7.56
C GLN A 120 15.19 5.45 -6.06
N VAL A 121 14.09 4.85 -5.60
CA VAL A 121 13.74 4.76 -4.18
C VAL A 121 13.29 3.35 -3.82
N SER A 122 13.60 2.92 -2.60
CA SER A 122 13.05 1.68 -2.03
C SER A 122 11.60 1.87 -1.57
N PHE A 123 10.86 0.77 -1.37
CA PHE A 123 9.50 0.81 -0.79
C PHE A 123 9.43 1.62 0.50
N LYS A 124 10.36 1.36 1.43
CA LYS A 124 10.40 2.06 2.72
C LYS A 124 10.53 3.57 2.53
N LYS A 125 11.38 4.00 1.61
CA LYS A 125 11.60 5.43 1.31
C LYS A 125 10.42 6.04 0.57
N ALA A 126 9.83 5.32 -0.38
CA ALA A 126 8.63 5.75 -1.10
C ALA A 126 7.45 5.99 -0.16
N PHE A 127 7.17 5.05 0.76
CA PHE A 127 6.12 5.22 1.77
C PHE A 127 6.42 6.36 2.74
N LEU A 128 7.68 6.54 3.16
CA LEU A 128 8.07 7.65 4.02
C LEU A 128 7.84 9.01 3.35
N ILE A 129 8.20 9.15 2.06
CA ILE A 129 7.97 10.38 1.30
C ILE A 129 6.47 10.69 1.23
N ALA A 130 5.64 9.69 0.95
CA ALA A 130 4.19 9.87 0.87
C ALA A 130 3.56 10.23 2.22
N ASP A 131 3.99 9.59 3.32
CA ASP A 131 3.50 9.89 4.67
C ASP A 131 3.87 11.31 5.10
N ASN A 132 5.12 11.72 4.84
CA ASN A 132 5.57 13.09 5.13
C ASN A 132 4.74 14.12 4.37
N ARG A 133 4.44 13.89 3.08
CA ARG A 133 3.58 14.78 2.30
C ARG A 133 2.17 14.89 2.86
N LYS A 134 1.59 13.77 3.30
CA LYS A 134 0.27 13.77 3.93
C LYS A 134 0.28 14.62 5.20
N LYS A 135 1.28 14.45 6.06
CA LYS A 135 1.46 15.24 7.29
C LYS A 135 1.67 16.72 7.01
N SER A 136 2.52 17.07 6.04
CA SER A 136 2.73 18.47 5.64
C SER A 136 1.44 19.11 5.10
N LYS A 137 0.67 18.38 4.27
CA LYS A 137 -0.62 18.88 3.77
C LYS A 137 -1.60 19.13 4.91
N MET A 138 -1.73 18.19 5.86
CA MET A 138 -2.58 18.36 7.04
C MET A 138 -2.15 19.56 7.89
N SER A 139 -0.84 19.75 8.08
CA SER A 139 -0.31 20.91 8.80
C SER A 139 -0.67 22.22 8.10
N ASN A 140 -0.51 22.30 6.77
CA ASN A 140 -0.85 23.50 6.00
C ASN A 140 -2.35 23.79 6.04
N THR A 141 -3.20 22.77 5.93
CA THR A 141 -4.66 22.96 6.07
C THR A 141 -5.02 23.50 7.45
N GLY A 142 -4.40 23.00 8.52
CA GLY A 142 -4.60 23.53 9.87
C GLY A 142 -4.18 25.00 10.00
N LEU A 143 -3.07 25.38 9.37
CA LEU A 143 -2.63 26.78 9.34
C LEU A 143 -3.62 27.70 8.61
N ILE A 144 -4.12 27.29 7.46
CA ILE A 144 -5.13 28.05 6.69
C ILE A 144 -6.40 28.25 7.52
N MET A 145 -6.88 27.20 8.21
CA MET A 145 -8.05 27.31 9.08
C MET A 145 -7.84 28.31 10.23
N ILE A 146 -6.64 28.34 10.83
CA ILE A 146 -6.31 29.30 11.89
C ILE A 146 -6.28 30.73 11.32
N GLU A 147 -5.73 30.93 10.13
CA GLU A 147 -5.74 32.23 9.45
C GLU A 147 -7.17 32.70 9.14
N GLU A 148 -8.03 31.81 8.64
CA GLU A 148 -9.45 32.11 8.40
C GLU A 148 -10.18 32.51 9.68
N ILE A 149 -9.99 31.76 10.78
CA ILE A 149 -10.55 32.10 12.09
C ILE A 149 -10.07 33.47 12.55
N ASN A 150 -8.77 33.74 12.46
CA ASN A 150 -8.19 35.02 12.87
C ASN A 150 -8.72 36.19 12.03
N ASN A 151 -8.94 35.98 10.73
CA ASN A 151 -9.53 36.99 9.86
C ASN A 151 -11.00 37.27 10.22
N ILE A 152 -11.79 36.24 10.51
CA ILE A 152 -13.18 36.39 10.98
C ILE A 152 -13.20 37.16 12.31
N VAL A 153 -12.38 36.77 13.29
CA VAL A 153 -12.31 37.43 14.61
C VAL A 153 -11.85 38.87 14.51
N ARG A 154 -10.92 39.21 13.60
CA ARG A 154 -10.48 40.60 13.38
C ARG A 154 -11.50 41.45 12.62
N SER A 155 -12.40 40.82 11.86
CA SER A 155 -13.45 41.51 11.10
C SER A 155 -14.73 41.79 11.92
N LEU A 156 -14.81 41.25 13.13
CA LEU A 156 -15.84 41.52 14.14
C LEU A 156 -15.37 42.60 15.12
#